data_AF-A0A8J3T0S2-F1
#
_entry.id   AF-A0A8J3T0S2-F1
#
_cell.length_a   1.000
_cell.length_b   1.000
_cell.length_c   1.000
_cell.angle_alpha   90.00
_cell.angle_beta   90.00
_cell.angle_gamma   90.00
#
_symmetry.space_group_name_H-M   'P 1'
#
loop_
_entity.id
_entity.type
_entity.pdbx_description
1 polymer ?
#
loop_
_entity_poly.entity_id
_entity_poly.type
_entity_poly.pdbx_seq_one_letter_code
_entity_poly.pdbx_strand_id
1 'polypeptide(L)' 'MPASGERSRPVGTSAGEQAALKCVYMAIMSLDPTGEGRKRWVTRWKAALNAFAVTFDGRLTPTTR' A
#
# COMPACT_ATOMS: atom_id res chain seq x y z
N MET A 1 -32.23 7.43 38.09
CA MET A 1 -32.17 7.21 36.64
C MET A 1 -31.49 8.40 35.97
N PRO A 2 -30.21 8.31 35.59
CA PRO A 2 -29.65 9.04 34.44
C PRO A 2 -29.03 8.02 33.45
N ALA A 3 -28.68 8.31 32.20
CA ALA A 3 -29.09 9.23 31.17
C ALA A 3 -28.42 8.67 29.90
N SER A 4 -29.05 8.83 28.75
CA SER A 4 -28.55 8.39 27.45
C SER A 4 -27.13 8.86 27.12
N GLY A 5 -26.40 8.01 26.40
CA GLY A 5 -25.50 8.45 25.35
C GLY A 5 -24.02 8.54 25.72
N GLU A 6 -23.26 7.52 25.31
CA GLU A 6 -21.96 7.70 24.65
C GLU A 6 -21.63 6.36 23.97
N ARG A 7 -22.10 6.16 22.72
CA ARG A 7 -21.56 5.05 21.91
C ARG A 7 -20.18 5.51 21.45
N SER A 8 -19.17 5.28 22.29
CA SER A 8 -17.76 5.45 21.93
C SER A 8 -17.49 4.64 20.67
N ARG A 9 -17.42 5.32 19.52
CA ARG A 9 -16.85 4.71 18.32
C ARG A 9 -15.39 4.41 18.67
N PRO A 10 -14.92 3.16 18.63
CA PRO A 10 -13.51 2.91 18.84
C PRO A 10 -12.75 3.63 17.74
N VAL A 11 -12.02 4.68 18.11
CA VAL A 11 -11.01 5.28 17.25
C VAL A 11 -9.98 4.18 17.04
N GLY A 12 -10.00 3.59 15.84
CA GLY A 12 -9.11 2.50 15.45
C GLY A 12 -7.68 3.00 15.47
N THR A 13 -7.01 2.91 16.61
CA THR A 13 -5.61 3.22 16.74
C THR A 13 -4.87 1.93 16.49
N SER A 14 -4.22 1.84 15.34
CA SER A 14 -3.29 0.75 15.04
C SER A 14 -2.21 0.73 16.11
N ALA A 15 -2.30 -0.24 17.02
CA ALA A 15 -1.37 -0.38 18.14
C ALA A 15 0.02 -0.79 17.61
N GLY A 16 0.87 0.19 17.34
CA GLY A 16 2.25 0.03 16.88
C GLY A 16 2.42 -0.14 15.36
N GLU A 17 3.64 0.14 14.87
CA GLU A 17 4.01 0.07 13.45
C GLU A 17 3.69 -1.30 12.83
N GLN A 18 3.89 -2.39 13.59
CA GLN A 18 3.58 -3.74 13.11
C GLN A 18 2.07 -3.97 12.93
N ALA A 19 1.22 -3.39 13.78
CA ALA A 19 -0.24 -3.51 13.60
C ALA A 19 -0.72 -2.63 12.45
N ALA A 20 -0.16 -1.42 12.29
CA ALA A 20 -0.45 -0.56 11.16
C ALA A 20 -0.09 -1.26 9.83
N LEU A 21 1.08 -1.89 9.76
CA LEU A 21 1.53 -2.65 8.60
C LEU A 21 0.58 -3.82 8.28
N LYS A 22 0.18 -4.58 9.30
CA LYS A 22 -0.80 -5.66 9.13
C LYS A 22 -2.15 -5.14 8.63
N CYS A 23 -2.64 -4.02 9.15
CA CYS A 23 -3.89 -3.40 8.69
C CYS A 23 -3.80 -2.98 7.22
N VAL A 24 -2.71 -2.31 6.82
CA VAL A 24 -2.48 -1.92 5.42
C VAL A 24 -2.38 -3.14 4.51
N TYR A 25 -1.65 -4.17 4.93
CA TYR A 25 -1.53 -5.43 4.20
C TYR A 25 -2.90 -6.08 3.96
N MET A 26 -3.71 -6.20 5.02
CA MET A 26 -5.05 -6.77 4.92
C MET A 26 -5.96 -5.95 4.02
N ALA A 27 -5.88 -4.61 4.07
CA ALA A 27 -6.64 -3.72 3.20
C ALA A 27 -6.27 -3.91 1.72
N ILE A 28 -4.98 -4.02 1.40
CA ILE A 28 -4.50 -4.24 0.03
C ILE A 28 -4.94 -5.63 -0.49
N MET A 29 -4.78 -6.67 0.34
CA MET A 29 -5.17 -8.04 -0.04
C MET A 29 -6.69 -8.19 -0.24
N SER A 30 -7.50 -7.48 0.55
CA SER A 30 -8.96 -7.46 0.36
C SER A 30 -9.37 -6.68 -0.88
N LEU A 31 -8.60 -5.67 -1.30
CA LEU A 31 -8.89 -4.85 -2.47
C LEU A 31 -8.56 -5.57 -3.78
N ASP A 32 -7.50 -6.37 -3.79
CA ASP A 32 -7.06 -7.13 -4.96
C ASP A 32 -6.76 -8.60 -4.60
N PRO A 33 -7.80 -9.39 -4.26
CA PRO A 33 -7.64 -10.77 -3.81
C PRO A 33 -7.06 -11.69 -4.90
N THR A 34 -7.17 -11.32 -6.18
CA THR A 34 -6.68 -12.09 -7.33
C THR A 34 -5.34 -11.56 -7.87
N GLY A 35 -4.84 -10.42 -7.37
CA GLY A 35 -3.62 -9.78 -7.86
C GLY A 35 -3.74 -9.21 -9.29
N GLU A 36 -4.96 -9.06 -9.80
CA GLU A 36 -5.23 -8.62 -11.17
C GLU A 36 -5.06 -7.10 -11.30
N GLY A 37 -5.35 -6.36 -10.23
CA GLY A 37 -5.05 -4.93 -10.12
C GLY A 37 -3.56 -4.67 -10.26
N ARG A 38 -2.71 -5.47 -9.60
CA ARG A 38 -1.24 -5.39 -9.76
C ARG A 38 -0.80 -5.61 -11.21
N LYS A 39 -1.33 -6.61 -11.90
CA LYS A 39 -0.97 -6.90 -13.32
C LYS A 39 -1.40 -5.76 -14.24
N ARG A 40 -2.60 -5.22 -14.05
CA ARG A 40 -3.12 -4.09 -14.82
C ARG A 40 -2.28 -2.83 -14.59
N TRP A 41 -1.90 -2.58 -13.35
CA TRP A 41 -1.02 -1.46 -12.99
C TRP A 41 0.35 -1.58 -13.66
N VAL A 42 1.03 -2.72 -13.50
CA VAL A 42 2.35 -2.95 -14.13
C VAL A 42 2.26 -2.81 -15.64
N THR A 43 1.21 -3.35 -16.27
CA THR A 43 1.01 -3.22 -17.73
C THR A 43 0.81 -1.76 -18.15
N ARG A 44 0.01 -1.00 -17.40
CA ARG A 44 -0.26 0.42 -17.68
C ARG A 44 1.00 1.30 -17.54
N TRP A 45 1.89 0.96 -16.62
CA TRP A 45 3.11 1.73 -16.38
C TRP A 45 4.35 1.20 -17.10
N LYS A 46 4.29 0.02 -17.72
CA LYS A 46 5.45 -0.65 -18.35
C LYS A 46 6.20 0.25 -19.33
N ALA A 47 5.48 0.98 -20.19
CA ALA A 47 6.11 1.86 -21.19
C ALA A 47 6.84 3.04 -20.53
N ALA A 48 6.22 3.68 -19.53
CA ALA A 48 6.82 4.77 -18.78
C ALA A 48 8.05 4.31 -17.99
N LEU A 49 7.97 3.12 -17.37
CA LEU A 49 9.10 2.51 -16.65
C LEU A 49 10.25 2.13 -17.60
N ASN A 50 9.94 1.66 -18.81
CA ASN A 50 10.96 1.36 -19.82
C ASN A 50 11.66 2.65 -20.30
N ALA A 51 10.89 3.70 -20.57
CA ALA A 51 11.45 5.01 -20.91
C ALA A 51 12.30 5.60 -19.77
N PHE A 52 11.85 5.42 -18.51
CA PHE A 52 12.60 5.80 -17.33
C PHE A 52 13.93 5.02 -17.22
N ALA A 53 13.92 3.72 -17.46
CA ALA A 53 15.13 2.90 -17.46
C ALA A 53 16.16 3.36 -18.51
N VAL A 54 15.71 3.71 -19.72
CA VAL A 54 16.61 4.21 -20.79
C VAL A 54 17.16 5.61 -20.48
N THR A 55 16.31 6.50 -19.95
CA THR A 55 16.72 7.89 -19.66
C THR A 55 17.65 8.02 -18.46
N PHE A 56 17.57 7.09 -17.51
CA PHE A 56 18.40 7.06 -16.31
C PHE A 56 19.39 5.88 -16.29
N ASP A 57 19.74 5.36 -17.48
CA ASP A 57 20.70 4.26 -17.60
C ASP A 57 22.04 4.61 -16.90
N GLY A 58 22.59 3.66 -16.16
CA GLY A 58 23.78 3.86 -15.32
C GLY A 58 23.62 4.65 -14.02
N ARG A 59 22.43 5.21 -13.70
CA ARG A 59 22.14 5.90 -12.42
C ARG A 59 21.24 5.10 -11.47
N LEU A 60 20.45 4.19 -12.02
CA LEU A 60 19.49 3.36 -11.27
C LEU A 60 20.09 2.06 -10.73
N THR A 61 21.36 1.77 -11.04
CA THR A 61 22.09 0.66 -10.43
C THR A 61 22.30 0.97 -8.95
N PRO A 62 21.70 0.20 -8.02
CA PRO A 62 22.08 0.32 -6.63
C PRO A 62 23.58 0.03 -6.54
N THR A 63 24.34 0.99 -6.03
CA THR A 63 25.72 0.73 -5.61
C THR A 63 25.62 -0.19 -4.41
N THR A 64 25.48 -1.49 -4.66
CA THR A 64 25.68 -2.51 -3.64
C THR A 64 27.13 -2.38 -3.21
N ARG A 65 27.33 -1.89 -2.00
CA ARG A 65 28.62 -1.82 -1.33
C ARG A 65 28.76 -3.01 -0.40
#